data_AF-X1J305-F1
#
_entry.id   AF-X1J305-F1
#
_cell.length_a   1.000
_cell.length_b   1.000
_cell.length_c   1.000
_cell.angle_alpha   90.00
_cell.angle_beta   90.00
_cell.angle_gamma   90.00
#
_symmetry.space_group_name_H-M   'P 1'
#
loop_
_entity.id
_entity.type
_entity.pdbx_description
1 polymer ?
#
loop_
_entity_poly.entity_id
_entity_poly.type
_entity_poly.pdbx_seq_one_letter_code
_entity_poly.pdbx_strand_id
1 'polypeptide(L)'
;DSAVELTDRILELSIKQYNEASSEEVKEAAKLNIGFFAVAKRQFEPEYQVDYGLNELVDQECENIKNHKGLEFRELLTYVKIPSIYQTPYAYEDYSQYIPRGHYTRNEKLENYFKIMMWYGRIDFKLRPASEEPAITYGKKMTLQAILMADVFLKDEKSFKLWKMIYEPTVYFVGKTDDLYVDDYIKLIEEIFPPNESIDKYNNQEKLAEFVDKAIQLRTPKILSGLAFAEDGDFRVSTQGFRFMGQR
;
A
#
# COMPACT_ATOMS: atom_id res chain seq x y z
N ASP A 1 -3.20 17.26 13.74
CA ASP A 1 -3.78 15.91 13.82
C ASP A 1 -2.72 14.98 13.26
N SER A 2 -2.32 13.92 13.98
CA SER A 2 -1.15 13.12 13.58
C SER A 2 -1.34 12.47 12.21
N ALA A 3 -2.57 12.10 11.83
CA ALA A 3 -2.84 11.52 10.51
C ALA A 3 -2.63 12.55 9.40
N VAL A 4 -3.13 13.78 9.58
CA VAL A 4 -2.93 14.90 8.65
C VAL A 4 -1.43 15.22 8.50
N GLU A 5 -0.72 15.39 9.61
CA GLU A 5 0.71 15.71 9.59
C GLU A 5 1.53 14.60 8.93
N LEU A 6 1.19 13.33 9.20
CA LEU A 6 1.82 12.19 8.56
C LEU A 6 1.55 12.21 7.05
N THR A 7 0.29 12.36 6.62
CA THR A 7 -0.10 12.37 5.21
C THR A 7 0.60 13.49 4.43
N ASP A 8 0.64 14.70 4.97
CA ASP A 8 1.35 15.82 4.32
C ASP A 8 2.83 15.49 4.16
N ARG A 9 3.46 14.99 5.22
CA ARG A 9 4.90 14.71 5.23
C ARG A 9 5.30 13.58 4.29
N ILE A 10 4.56 12.47 4.27
CA ILE A 10 4.86 11.33 3.39
C ILE A 10 4.54 11.63 1.93
N LEU A 11 3.58 12.51 1.65
CA LEU A 11 3.31 12.99 0.30
C LEU A 11 4.48 13.82 -0.23
N GLU A 12 5.00 14.76 0.57
CA GLU A 12 6.22 15.52 0.22
C GLU A 12 7.42 14.58 -0.05
N LEU A 13 7.60 13.56 0.79
CA LEU A 13 8.71 12.62 0.65
C LEU A 13 8.53 11.69 -0.58
N SER A 14 7.30 11.34 -0.93
CA SER A 14 7.00 10.60 -2.16
C SER A 14 7.27 11.43 -3.41
N ILE A 15 6.94 12.73 -3.39
CA ILE A 15 7.30 13.68 -4.45
C ILE A 15 8.82 13.79 -4.58
N LYS A 16 9.55 13.82 -3.46
CA LYS A 16 11.02 13.81 -3.47
C LYS A 16 11.57 12.54 -4.11
N GLN A 17 11.08 11.35 -3.74
CA GLN A 17 11.48 10.09 -4.37
C GLN A 17 11.19 10.08 -5.88
N TYR A 18 10.04 10.61 -6.32
CA TYR A 18 9.70 10.74 -7.74
C TYR A 18 10.69 11.62 -8.53
N ASN A 19 11.12 12.73 -7.93
CA ASN A 19 12.07 13.65 -8.54
C ASN A 19 13.51 13.10 -8.57
N GLU A 20 13.87 12.27 -7.58
CA GLU A 20 15.19 11.62 -7.50
C GLU A 20 15.29 10.39 -8.42
N ALA A 21 14.17 9.73 -8.72
CA ALA A 21 14.13 8.52 -9.55
C ALA A 21 14.49 8.81 -11.02
N SER A 22 15.38 7.99 -11.57
CA SER A 22 15.80 8.05 -12.97
C SER A 22 15.24 6.90 -13.81
N SER A 23 15.00 5.74 -13.21
CA SER A 23 14.32 4.60 -13.84
C SER A 23 12.84 4.89 -14.03
N GLU A 24 12.30 4.50 -15.18
CA GLU A 24 10.88 4.62 -15.50
C GLU A 24 10.02 3.84 -14.51
N GLU A 25 10.44 2.63 -14.12
CA GLU A 25 9.71 1.79 -13.17
C GLU A 25 9.65 2.39 -11.76
N VAL A 26 10.77 2.93 -11.26
CA VAL A 26 10.80 3.56 -9.94
C VAL A 26 10.04 4.87 -9.95
N LYS A 27 10.15 5.64 -11.04
CA LYS A 27 9.43 6.89 -11.20
C LYS A 27 7.93 6.66 -11.28
N GLU A 28 7.46 5.65 -12.00
CA GLU A 28 6.04 5.29 -12.03
C GLU A 28 5.56 4.79 -10.65
N ALA A 29 6.33 3.93 -9.96
CA ALA A 29 5.97 3.49 -8.61
C ALA A 29 5.89 4.66 -7.62
N ALA A 30 6.84 5.60 -7.65
CA ALA A 30 6.81 6.80 -6.82
C ALA A 30 5.61 7.69 -7.18
N LYS A 31 5.27 7.83 -8.47
CA LYS A 31 4.08 8.56 -8.93
C LYS A 31 2.80 7.94 -8.37
N LEU A 32 2.66 6.62 -8.39
CA LEU A 32 1.49 5.95 -7.82
C LEU A 32 1.43 6.11 -6.29
N ASN A 33 2.57 6.16 -5.59
CA ASN A 33 2.62 6.51 -4.17
C ASN A 33 2.14 7.95 -3.91
N ILE A 34 2.51 8.92 -4.76
CA ILE A 34 1.96 10.29 -4.70
C ILE A 34 0.43 10.23 -4.81
N GLY A 35 -0.11 9.49 -5.77
CA GLY A 35 -1.55 9.28 -5.92
C GLY A 35 -2.20 8.68 -4.67
N PHE A 36 -1.60 7.62 -4.13
CA PHE A 36 -2.09 6.95 -2.92
C PHE A 36 -2.18 7.89 -1.72
N PHE A 37 -1.17 8.73 -1.48
CA PHE A 37 -1.19 9.69 -0.38
C PHE A 37 -2.05 10.92 -0.69
N ALA A 38 -2.19 11.31 -1.96
CA ALA A 38 -3.09 12.38 -2.37
C ALA A 38 -4.58 12.03 -2.18
N VAL A 39 -4.98 10.77 -2.39
CA VAL A 39 -6.34 10.29 -2.06
C VAL A 39 -6.66 10.53 -0.58
N ALA A 40 -5.71 10.21 0.31
CA ALA A 40 -5.84 10.48 1.73
C ALA A 40 -5.86 11.98 2.04
N LYS A 41 -5.00 12.78 1.41
CA LYS A 41 -4.96 14.24 1.58
C LYS A 41 -6.30 14.89 1.23
N ARG A 42 -6.91 14.47 0.13
CA ARG A 42 -8.23 14.97 -0.29
C ARG A 42 -9.38 14.64 0.66
N GLN A 43 -9.20 13.69 1.57
CA GLN A 43 -10.23 13.45 2.60
C GLN A 43 -10.33 14.61 3.58
N PHE A 44 -9.25 15.37 3.84
CA PHE A 44 -9.27 16.52 4.75
C PHE A 44 -8.98 17.86 4.05
N GLU A 45 -8.52 17.84 2.81
CA GLU A 45 -8.29 19.01 1.97
C GLU A 45 -8.84 18.75 0.55
N PRO A 46 -10.18 18.83 0.35
CA PRO A 46 -10.82 18.42 -0.90
C PRO A 46 -10.33 19.17 -2.15
N GLU A 47 -9.90 20.43 -1.99
CA GLU A 47 -9.43 21.29 -3.08
C GLU A 47 -7.97 20.98 -3.50
N TYR A 48 -7.28 20.07 -2.81
CA TYR A 48 -5.89 19.74 -3.09
C TYR A 48 -5.69 19.24 -4.53
N GLN A 49 -4.76 19.87 -5.24
CA GLN A 49 -4.36 19.51 -6.60
C GLN A 49 -3.03 18.75 -6.55
N VAL A 50 -3.02 17.51 -7.03
CA VAL A 50 -1.85 16.62 -6.94
C VAL A 50 -0.85 16.85 -8.08
N ASP A 51 -1.30 17.30 -9.26
CA ASP A 51 -0.53 17.37 -10.51
C ASP A 51 -0.02 15.97 -10.98
N TYR A 52 1.08 15.89 -11.74
CA TYR A 52 1.71 14.67 -12.27
C TYR A 52 0.79 13.81 -13.16
N GLY A 53 -0.30 14.39 -13.67
CA GLY A 53 -1.34 13.65 -14.39
C GLY A 53 -2.13 12.68 -13.50
N LEU A 54 -2.24 12.96 -12.19
CA LEU A 54 -2.94 12.12 -11.22
C LEU A 54 -4.30 12.67 -10.78
N ASN A 55 -4.63 13.94 -11.08
CA ASN A 55 -5.86 14.57 -10.59
C ASN A 55 -7.11 13.74 -10.90
N GLU A 56 -7.26 13.27 -12.14
CA GLU A 56 -8.42 12.46 -12.54
C GLU A 56 -8.49 11.12 -11.79
N LEU A 57 -7.36 10.41 -11.66
CA LEU A 57 -7.31 9.13 -10.94
C LEU A 57 -7.65 9.31 -9.46
N VAL A 58 -7.10 10.37 -8.83
CA VAL A 58 -7.38 10.69 -7.43
C VAL A 58 -8.83 11.16 -7.25
N ASP A 59 -9.41 11.87 -8.22
CA ASP A 59 -10.83 12.27 -8.20
C ASP A 59 -11.74 11.04 -8.24
N GLN A 60 -11.45 10.08 -9.12
CA GLN A 60 -12.22 8.84 -9.24
C GLN A 60 -12.12 8.00 -7.97
N GLU A 61 -10.94 7.84 -7.38
CA GLU A 61 -10.78 7.17 -6.07
C GLU A 61 -11.57 7.87 -4.96
N CYS A 62 -11.52 9.22 -4.90
CA CYS A 62 -12.27 9.99 -3.91
C CYS A 62 -13.79 9.86 -4.10
N GLU A 63 -14.26 9.83 -5.35
CA GLU A 63 -15.66 9.58 -5.66
C GLU A 63 -16.07 8.14 -5.32
N ASN A 64 -15.22 7.14 -5.54
CA ASN A 64 -15.49 5.76 -5.10
C ASN A 64 -15.62 5.70 -3.58
N ILE A 65 -14.69 6.32 -2.84
CA ILE A 65 -14.74 6.45 -1.37
C ILE A 65 -16.03 7.14 -0.91
N LYS A 66 -16.43 8.24 -1.55
CA LYS A 66 -17.61 9.03 -1.17
C LYS A 66 -18.92 8.33 -1.49
N ASN A 67 -18.99 7.61 -2.61
CA ASN A 67 -20.20 6.95 -3.07
C ASN A 67 -20.43 5.59 -2.38
N HIS A 68 -19.40 5.02 -1.75
CA HIS A 68 -19.48 3.78 -0.98
C HIS A 68 -20.07 2.58 -1.78
N LYS A 69 -19.85 2.58 -3.10
CA LYS A 69 -20.35 1.54 -4.00
C LYS A 69 -19.46 0.31 -3.86
N GLY A 70 -19.87 -0.65 -3.03
CA GLY A 70 -19.38 -2.04 -2.98
C GLY A 70 -17.99 -2.29 -3.58
N LEU A 71 -17.87 -3.32 -4.43
CA LEU A 71 -16.63 -3.63 -5.13
C LEU A 71 -16.48 -2.77 -6.38
N GLU A 72 -15.44 -1.95 -6.44
CA GLU A 72 -15.05 -1.15 -7.62
C GLU A 72 -13.55 -1.28 -7.88
N PHE A 73 -13.13 -0.95 -9.10
CA PHE A 73 -11.72 -1.01 -9.49
C PHE A 73 -10.89 0.08 -8.79
N ARG A 74 -9.65 -0.27 -8.43
CA ARG A 74 -8.66 0.67 -7.88
C ARG A 74 -7.99 1.43 -9.03
N GLU A 75 -8.39 2.68 -9.24
CA GLU A 75 -7.97 3.53 -10.36
C GLU A 75 -6.45 3.79 -10.38
N LEU A 76 -5.80 3.76 -9.22
CA LEU A 76 -4.35 3.89 -9.12
C LEU A 76 -3.57 2.65 -9.61
N LEU A 77 -4.23 1.54 -9.96
CA LEU A 77 -3.59 0.37 -10.57
C LEU A 77 -3.50 0.52 -12.10
N THR A 78 -2.89 1.62 -12.55
CA THR A 78 -2.82 2.05 -13.97
C THR A 78 -2.19 1.02 -14.91
N TYR A 79 -1.42 0.07 -14.37
CA TYR A 79 -0.81 -1.03 -15.11
C TYR A 79 -1.74 -2.21 -15.37
N VAL A 80 -2.92 -2.29 -14.73
CA VAL A 80 -3.95 -3.30 -15.01
C VAL A 80 -4.83 -2.80 -16.15
N LYS A 81 -4.47 -3.18 -17.39
CA LYS A 81 -5.12 -2.63 -18.61
C LYS A 81 -6.51 -3.19 -18.90
N ILE A 82 -6.81 -4.40 -18.43
CA ILE A 82 -8.09 -5.07 -18.65
C ILE A 82 -8.62 -5.51 -17.29
N PRO A 83 -9.27 -4.61 -16.53
CA PRO A 83 -9.82 -4.94 -15.23
C PRO A 83 -10.97 -5.94 -15.38
N SER A 84 -10.91 -7.01 -14.61
CA SER A 84 -11.98 -8.01 -14.53
C SER A 84 -12.02 -8.58 -13.14
N ILE A 85 -13.18 -8.55 -12.48
CA ILE A 85 -13.34 -9.11 -11.13
C ILE A 85 -12.97 -10.60 -11.06
N TYR A 86 -13.08 -11.33 -12.18
CA TYR A 86 -12.76 -12.75 -12.24
C TYR A 86 -11.28 -13.03 -12.52
N GLN A 87 -10.59 -12.16 -13.28
CA GLN A 87 -9.20 -12.38 -13.69
C GLN A 87 -8.21 -11.59 -12.83
N THR A 88 -8.62 -10.41 -12.37
CA THR A 88 -7.82 -9.50 -11.55
C THR A 88 -8.58 -9.09 -10.28
N PRO A 89 -9.09 -10.05 -9.47
CA PRO A 89 -9.86 -9.72 -8.26
C PRO A 89 -9.08 -8.86 -7.25
N TYR A 90 -7.75 -9.01 -7.22
CA TYR A 90 -6.83 -8.23 -6.40
C TYR A 90 -6.75 -6.74 -6.78
N ALA A 91 -7.33 -6.34 -7.91
CA ALA A 91 -7.37 -4.97 -8.37
C ALA A 91 -8.64 -4.20 -7.97
N TYR A 92 -9.51 -4.82 -7.16
CA TYR A 92 -10.77 -4.24 -6.70
C TYR A 92 -10.72 -3.98 -5.18
N GLU A 93 -11.41 -2.94 -4.74
CA GLU A 93 -11.61 -2.60 -3.32
C GLU A 93 -13.11 -2.51 -3.00
N ASP A 94 -13.47 -2.89 -1.77
CA ASP A 94 -14.84 -2.73 -1.28
C ASP A 94 -15.03 -1.33 -0.64
N TYR A 95 -15.42 -0.36 -1.45
CA TYR A 95 -15.64 1.02 -1.02
C TYR A 95 -16.84 1.18 -0.06
N SER A 96 -17.70 0.16 0.09
CA SER A 96 -18.77 0.17 1.11
C SER A 96 -18.23 0.18 2.55
N GLN A 97 -16.97 -0.20 2.73
CA GLN A 97 -16.29 -0.18 4.02
C GLN A 97 -15.91 1.24 4.48
N TYR A 98 -15.97 2.23 3.59
CA TYR A 98 -15.53 3.61 3.89
C TYR A 98 -16.63 4.46 4.54
N ILE A 99 -17.81 3.90 4.79
CA ILE A 99 -18.91 4.58 5.52
C ILE A 99 -18.49 4.76 6.99
N PRO A 100 -18.35 6.00 7.49
CA PRO A 100 -18.04 6.25 8.90
C PRO A 100 -19.09 5.66 9.84
N ARG A 101 -18.65 5.07 10.96
CA ARG A 101 -19.53 4.38 11.94
C ARG A 101 -19.13 4.73 13.37
N GLY A 102 -20.08 4.58 14.30
CA GLY A 102 -19.81 4.73 15.73
C GLY A 102 -19.40 6.14 16.13
N HIS A 103 -18.31 6.29 16.91
CA HIS A 103 -17.85 7.61 17.34
C HIS A 103 -17.26 8.48 16.22
N TYR A 104 -16.99 7.90 15.04
CA TYR A 104 -16.45 8.65 13.91
C TYR A 104 -17.48 9.56 13.23
N THR A 105 -18.78 9.39 13.46
CA THR A 105 -19.86 10.22 12.89
C THR A 105 -20.13 11.51 13.68
N ARG A 106 -19.32 11.81 14.70
CA ARG A 106 -19.57 12.93 15.61
C ARG A 106 -19.25 14.29 15.00
N ASN A 107 -18.34 14.34 14.02
CA ASN A 107 -17.99 15.53 13.26
C ASN A 107 -17.19 15.16 12.01
N GLU A 108 -17.13 16.09 11.07
CA GLU A 108 -16.41 15.95 9.80
C GLU A 108 -14.95 15.55 9.97
N LYS A 109 -14.25 16.11 10.96
CA LYS A 109 -12.84 15.76 11.22
C LYS A 109 -12.67 14.27 11.54
N LEU A 110 -13.56 13.68 12.34
CA LEU A 110 -13.52 12.27 12.68
C LEU A 110 -13.96 11.38 11.52
N GLU A 111 -14.89 11.84 10.68
CA GLU A 111 -15.27 11.14 9.45
C GLU A 111 -14.10 11.08 8.46
N ASN A 112 -13.38 12.19 8.29
CA ASN A 112 -12.21 12.28 7.42
C ASN A 112 -11.08 11.39 7.95
N TYR A 113 -10.82 11.43 9.26
CA TYR A 113 -9.88 10.51 9.90
C TYR A 113 -10.23 9.04 9.63
N PHE A 114 -11.50 8.67 9.76
CA PHE A 114 -11.97 7.31 9.47
C PHE A 114 -11.65 6.91 8.03
N LYS A 115 -12.01 7.75 7.04
CA LYS A 115 -11.75 7.45 5.62
C LYS A 115 -10.26 7.29 5.31
N ILE A 116 -9.40 8.14 5.88
CA ILE A 116 -7.93 8.04 5.74
C ILE A 116 -7.42 6.72 6.30
N MET A 117 -7.83 6.36 7.52
CA MET A 117 -7.38 5.13 8.15
C MET A 117 -7.92 3.89 7.45
N MET A 118 -9.14 3.93 6.90
CA MET A 118 -9.67 2.87 6.05
C MET A 118 -8.85 2.73 4.77
N TRP A 119 -8.54 3.84 4.09
CA TRP A 119 -7.69 3.82 2.90
C TRP A 119 -6.32 3.20 3.19
N TYR A 120 -5.63 3.68 4.23
CA TYR A 120 -4.29 3.19 4.60
C TYR A 120 -4.28 1.76 5.14
N GLY A 121 -5.35 1.33 5.79
CA GLY A 121 -5.47 -0.02 6.33
C GLY A 121 -6.00 -1.06 5.35
N ARG A 122 -6.79 -0.64 4.34
CA ARG A 122 -7.49 -1.56 3.43
C ARG A 122 -6.79 -1.77 2.10
N ILE A 123 -6.15 -0.74 1.58
CA ILE A 123 -5.41 -0.87 0.32
C ILE A 123 -4.17 -1.71 0.55
N ASP A 124 -4.10 -2.83 -0.16
CA ASP A 124 -2.98 -3.74 -0.12
C ASP A 124 -2.12 -3.70 -1.37
N PHE A 125 -0.88 -4.10 -1.17
CA PHE A 125 0.15 -4.24 -2.19
C PHE A 125 0.60 -5.71 -2.16
N LYS A 126 -0.05 -6.53 -2.98
CA LYS A 126 0.17 -7.99 -3.00
C LYS A 126 1.56 -8.32 -3.53
N LEU A 127 2.23 -9.28 -2.88
CA LEU A 127 3.54 -9.77 -3.32
C LEU A 127 3.44 -10.61 -4.59
N ARG A 128 2.51 -11.58 -4.61
CA ARG A 128 2.25 -12.49 -5.73
C ARG A 128 0.74 -12.71 -5.89
N PRO A 129 0.02 -11.80 -6.59
CA PRO A 129 -1.45 -11.84 -6.67
C PRO A 129 -2.01 -13.11 -7.35
N ALA A 130 -1.28 -13.69 -8.30
CA ALA A 130 -1.56 -15.00 -8.89
C ALA A 130 -0.24 -15.64 -9.41
N SER A 131 -0.30 -16.90 -9.84
CA SER A 131 0.87 -17.71 -10.25
C SER A 131 1.28 -17.53 -11.71
N GLU A 132 0.51 -16.78 -12.51
CA GLU A 132 0.74 -16.57 -13.94
C GLU A 132 0.87 -15.08 -14.29
N GLU A 133 1.45 -14.80 -15.46
CA GLU A 133 1.45 -13.45 -16.02
C GLU A 133 0.04 -13.03 -16.47
N PRO A 134 -0.34 -11.74 -16.38
CA PRO A 134 0.50 -10.60 -15.95
C PRO A 134 0.55 -10.37 -14.42
N ALA A 135 -0.06 -11.25 -13.62
CA ALA A 135 -0.20 -11.02 -12.18
C ALA A 135 1.14 -11.03 -11.42
N ILE A 136 2.11 -11.85 -11.85
CA ILE A 136 3.48 -11.81 -11.32
C ILE A 136 4.09 -10.43 -11.52
N THR A 137 4.00 -9.88 -12.74
CA THR A 137 4.47 -8.52 -13.04
C THR A 137 3.77 -7.46 -12.18
N TYR A 138 2.46 -7.59 -11.97
CA TYR A 138 1.71 -6.67 -11.11
C TYR A 138 2.14 -6.76 -9.64
N GLY A 139 2.40 -7.96 -9.12
CA GLY A 139 2.92 -8.16 -7.78
C GLY A 139 4.27 -7.49 -7.56
N LYS A 140 5.18 -7.58 -8.54
CA LYS A 140 6.46 -6.85 -8.50
C LYS A 140 6.26 -5.33 -8.46
N LYS A 141 5.33 -4.79 -9.26
CA LYS A 141 5.00 -3.34 -9.26
C LYS A 141 4.38 -2.88 -7.93
N MET A 142 3.52 -3.69 -7.32
CA MET A 142 2.97 -3.45 -5.99
C MET A 142 4.07 -3.49 -4.91
N THR A 143 4.96 -4.48 -4.98
CA THR A 143 6.07 -4.63 -4.05
C THR A 143 7.03 -3.45 -4.13
N LEU A 144 7.34 -2.98 -5.35
CA LEU A 144 8.17 -1.79 -5.54
C LEU A 144 7.55 -0.53 -4.91
N GLN A 145 6.25 -0.31 -5.09
CA GLN A 145 5.53 0.79 -4.43
C GLN A 145 5.64 0.70 -2.90
N ALA A 146 5.39 -0.47 -2.34
CA ALA A 146 5.48 -0.72 -0.90
C ALA A 146 6.92 -0.53 -0.35
N ILE A 147 7.94 -0.96 -1.09
CA ILE A 147 9.35 -0.70 -0.75
C ILE A 147 9.61 0.81 -0.69
N LEU A 148 9.16 1.58 -1.68
CA LEU A 148 9.33 3.04 -1.70
C LEU A 148 8.62 3.71 -0.51
N MET A 149 7.40 3.24 -0.16
CA MET A 149 6.69 3.74 1.02
C MET A 149 7.47 3.46 2.32
N ALA A 150 8.07 2.28 2.45
CA ALA A 150 8.86 1.93 3.63
C ALA A 150 10.21 2.67 3.69
N ASP A 151 10.86 2.88 2.54
CA ASP A 151 12.12 3.63 2.40
C ASP A 151 12.02 5.07 2.92
N VAL A 152 10.84 5.71 2.81
CA VAL A 152 10.58 7.04 3.37
C VAL A 152 10.92 7.09 4.86
N PHE A 153 10.57 6.04 5.61
CA PHE A 153 10.77 5.98 7.06
C PHE A 153 12.21 5.70 7.47
N LEU A 154 13.00 5.06 6.61
CA LEU A 154 14.44 4.91 6.81
C LEU A 154 15.17 6.25 6.73
N LYS A 155 14.65 7.18 5.91
CA LYS A 155 15.28 8.47 5.62
C LYS A 155 14.74 9.62 6.45
N ASP A 156 13.57 9.48 7.07
CA ASP A 156 12.90 10.53 7.85
C ASP A 156 12.34 9.98 9.17
N GLU A 157 13.14 10.09 10.24
CA GLU A 157 12.77 9.61 11.58
C GLU A 157 11.49 10.28 12.11
N LYS A 158 11.25 11.55 11.73
CA LYS A 158 10.04 12.28 12.10
C LYS A 158 8.78 11.58 11.57
N SER A 159 8.75 11.25 10.27
CA SER A 159 7.65 10.52 9.63
C SER A 159 7.46 9.16 10.26
N PHE A 160 8.55 8.46 10.58
CA PHE A 160 8.45 7.15 11.19
C PHE A 160 7.86 7.20 12.60
N LYS A 161 8.23 8.23 13.38
CA LYS A 161 7.63 8.49 14.70
C LYS A 161 6.14 8.82 14.59
N LEU A 162 5.76 9.68 13.64
CA LEU A 162 4.34 10.00 13.38
C LEU A 162 3.54 8.75 12.99
N TRP A 163 4.11 7.90 12.13
CA TRP A 163 3.50 6.64 11.74
C TRP A 163 3.30 5.72 12.94
N LYS A 164 4.32 5.51 13.77
CA LYS A 164 4.24 4.68 14.99
C LYS A 164 3.22 5.20 16.00
N MET A 165 3.11 6.52 16.16
CA MET A 165 2.12 7.14 17.05
C MET A 165 0.67 6.80 16.68
N ILE A 166 0.39 6.51 15.41
CA ILE A 166 -0.94 6.11 14.92
C ILE A 166 -1.07 4.58 14.94
N TYR A 167 -0.04 3.88 14.47
CA TYR A 167 -0.08 2.44 14.28
C TYR A 167 -0.06 1.65 15.59
N GLU A 168 0.80 1.99 16.54
CA GLU A 168 0.97 1.22 17.78
C GLU A 168 -0.30 1.14 18.64
N PRO A 169 -1.03 2.25 18.89
CA PRO A 169 -2.31 2.17 19.60
C PRO A 169 -3.33 1.30 18.85
N THR A 170 -3.40 1.44 17.53
CA THR A 170 -4.34 0.69 16.69
C THR A 170 -4.10 -0.81 16.80
N VAL A 171 -2.84 -1.24 16.65
CA VAL A 171 -2.44 -2.65 16.81
C VAL A 171 -2.67 -3.15 18.23
N TYR A 172 -2.45 -2.32 19.25
CA TYR A 172 -2.69 -2.70 20.64
C TYR A 172 -4.16 -3.06 20.90
N PHE A 173 -5.10 -2.29 20.34
CA PHE A 173 -6.53 -2.51 20.55
C PHE A 173 -7.14 -3.56 19.61
N VAL A 174 -6.66 -3.65 18.37
CA VAL A 174 -7.28 -4.47 17.32
C VAL A 174 -6.49 -5.76 17.01
N GLY A 175 -5.24 -5.83 17.47
CA GLY A 175 -4.34 -6.97 17.24
C GLY A 175 -3.48 -6.78 15.99
N LYS A 176 -2.38 -7.56 15.91
CA LYS A 176 -1.47 -7.55 14.76
C LYS A 176 -2.12 -8.26 13.56
N THR A 177 -2.00 -7.63 12.39
CA THR A 177 -2.40 -8.23 11.11
C THR A 177 -1.49 -9.41 10.73
N ASP A 178 -2.03 -10.33 9.94
CA ASP A 178 -1.27 -11.39 9.29
C ASP A 178 -0.55 -10.86 8.02
N ASP A 179 -0.91 -9.66 7.54
CA ASP A 179 -0.21 -8.95 6.45
C ASP A 179 1.12 -8.33 6.88
N LEU A 180 1.93 -7.98 5.89
CA LEU A 180 3.19 -7.28 6.10
C LEU A 180 2.93 -5.78 6.28
N TYR A 181 3.79 -5.13 7.07
CA TYR A 181 3.72 -3.70 7.35
C TYR A 181 5.11 -3.08 7.32
N VAL A 182 5.19 -1.79 7.62
CA VAL A 182 6.39 -0.95 7.47
C VAL A 182 7.65 -1.57 8.09
N ASP A 183 7.59 -2.07 9.33
CA ASP A 183 8.77 -2.65 9.99
C ASP A 183 9.28 -3.92 9.31
N ASP A 184 8.38 -4.75 8.77
CA ASP A 184 8.76 -5.97 8.05
C ASP A 184 9.50 -5.61 6.74
N TYR A 185 9.01 -4.59 6.02
CA TYR A 185 9.66 -4.09 4.81
C TYR A 185 10.98 -3.38 5.08
N ILE A 186 11.07 -2.55 6.13
CA ILE A 186 12.30 -1.88 6.54
C ILE A 186 13.45 -2.88 6.75
N LYS A 187 13.19 -3.95 7.51
CA LYS A 187 14.20 -4.99 7.79
C LYS A 187 14.69 -5.65 6.50
N LEU A 188 13.77 -6.01 5.61
CA LEU A 188 14.12 -6.63 4.33
C LEU A 188 14.86 -5.65 3.41
N ILE A 189 14.52 -4.36 3.45
CA ILE A 189 15.24 -3.32 2.70
C ILE A 189 16.70 -3.26 3.16
N GLU A 190 16.94 -3.17 4.46
CA GLU A 190 18.29 -3.11 5.05
C GLU A 190 19.11 -4.39 4.79
N GLU A 191 18.44 -5.55 4.72
CA GLU A 191 19.08 -6.84 4.46
C GLU A 191 19.50 -7.02 2.99
N ILE A 192 18.67 -6.59 2.03
CA ILE A 192 18.82 -6.95 0.61
C ILE A 192 19.45 -5.82 -0.21
N PHE A 193 19.10 -4.57 0.11
CA PHE A 193 19.52 -3.41 -0.66
C PHE A 193 20.64 -2.65 0.05
N PRO A 194 21.75 -2.34 -0.64
CA PRO A 194 22.85 -1.60 -0.04
C PRO A 194 22.39 -0.23 0.47
N PRO A 195 22.91 0.23 1.61
CA PRO A 195 22.62 1.56 2.12
C PRO A 195 23.28 2.63 1.22
N ASN A 196 22.77 3.87 1.29
CA ASN A 196 23.35 5.06 0.65
C ASN A 196 23.48 5.03 -0.90
N GLU A 197 22.77 4.14 -1.58
CA GLU A 197 22.63 4.14 -3.04
C GLU A 197 21.40 4.96 -3.51
N SER A 198 21.34 5.24 -4.83
CA SER A 198 20.19 5.85 -5.48
C SER A 198 18.89 5.08 -5.17
N ILE A 199 17.75 5.79 -5.17
CA ILE A 199 16.43 5.17 -5.07
C ILE A 199 16.18 4.13 -6.17
N ASP A 200 16.86 4.27 -7.32
CA ASP A 200 16.78 3.34 -8.45
C ASP A 200 17.28 1.92 -8.14
N LYS A 201 18.01 1.73 -7.03
CA LYS A 201 18.48 0.41 -6.57
C LYS A 201 17.35 -0.61 -6.41
N TYR A 202 16.13 -0.13 -6.12
CA TYR A 202 14.95 -0.97 -5.94
C TYR A 202 14.41 -1.56 -7.26
N ASN A 203 14.88 -1.09 -8.42
CA ASN A 203 14.54 -1.69 -9.72
C ASN A 203 15.43 -2.88 -10.11
N ASN A 204 16.34 -3.31 -9.24
CA ASN A 204 17.10 -4.53 -9.48
C ASN A 204 16.17 -5.75 -9.42
N GLN A 205 15.92 -6.37 -10.57
CA GLN A 205 14.93 -7.46 -10.71
C GLN A 205 15.27 -8.71 -9.90
N GLU A 206 16.55 -9.03 -9.74
CA GLU A 206 17.00 -10.18 -8.95
C GLU A 206 16.76 -9.93 -7.46
N LYS A 207 17.14 -8.75 -6.97
CA LYS A 207 16.90 -8.35 -5.57
C LYS A 207 15.42 -8.18 -5.26
N LEU A 208 14.62 -7.68 -6.20
CA LEU A 208 13.18 -7.58 -6.03
C LEU A 208 12.52 -8.96 -5.95
N ALA A 209 12.99 -9.94 -6.74
CA ALA A 209 12.55 -11.33 -6.62
C ALA A 209 12.96 -11.94 -5.27
N GLU A 210 14.20 -11.74 -4.83
CA GLU A 210 14.67 -12.16 -3.50
C GLU A 210 13.82 -11.54 -2.38
N PHE A 211 13.51 -10.24 -2.49
CA PHE A 211 12.66 -9.52 -1.54
C PHE A 211 11.28 -10.17 -1.45
N VAL A 212 10.63 -10.44 -2.58
CA VAL A 212 9.31 -11.10 -2.62
C VAL A 212 9.38 -12.47 -1.94
N ASP A 213 10.39 -13.29 -2.25
CA ASP A 213 10.51 -14.64 -1.69
C ASP A 213 10.76 -14.62 -0.17
N LYS A 214 11.60 -13.70 0.33
CA LYS A 214 11.81 -13.53 1.77
C LYS A 214 10.57 -12.97 2.47
N ALA A 215 9.88 -12.02 1.86
CA ALA A 215 8.66 -11.41 2.41
C ALA A 215 7.54 -12.44 2.60
N ILE A 216 7.37 -13.38 1.66
CA ILE A 216 6.38 -14.47 1.78
C ILE A 216 6.65 -15.35 3.01
N GLN A 217 7.93 -15.58 3.34
CA GLN A 217 8.33 -16.46 4.45
C GLN A 217 8.11 -15.85 5.84
N LEU A 218 7.94 -14.52 5.96
CA LEU A 218 7.80 -13.84 7.26
C LEU A 218 6.49 -14.18 7.99
N ARG A 219 5.44 -14.56 7.25
CA ARG A 219 4.09 -14.77 7.79
C ARG A 219 3.46 -16.10 7.33
N THR A 220 4.26 -17.12 7.08
CA THR A 220 3.77 -18.45 6.71
C THR A 220 2.83 -19.01 7.80
N PRO A 221 1.61 -19.49 7.47
CA PRO A 221 0.67 -19.97 8.47
C PRO A 221 1.26 -21.10 9.34
N LYS A 222 1.13 -20.99 10.66
CA LYS A 222 1.67 -21.98 11.63
C LYS A 222 0.85 -23.27 11.76
N ILE A 223 -0.35 -23.36 11.17
CA ILE A 223 -1.21 -24.55 11.24
C ILE A 223 -1.44 -25.09 9.83
N LEU A 224 -0.60 -26.03 9.42
CA LEU A 224 -0.88 -26.95 8.31
C LEU A 224 -1.73 -28.10 8.86
N SER A 225 -3.05 -27.90 9.00
CA SER A 225 -3.97 -29.02 9.19
C SER A 225 -4.21 -29.70 7.84
N GLY A 226 -3.36 -30.69 7.53
CA GLY A 226 -3.64 -31.97 6.87
C GLY A 226 -4.41 -32.08 5.54
N LEU A 227 -5.01 -31.01 4.99
CA LEU A 227 -5.90 -31.05 3.82
C LEU A 227 -5.67 -29.90 2.84
N ALA A 228 -4.74 -28.98 3.15
CA ALA A 228 -4.32 -27.91 2.24
C ALA A 228 -3.03 -28.27 1.47
N PHE A 229 -2.73 -29.56 1.32
CA PHE A 229 -1.97 -30.01 0.17
C PHE A 229 -2.93 -30.01 -1.01
N ALA A 230 -3.12 -28.85 -1.64
CA ALA A 230 -3.54 -28.85 -3.03
C ALA A 230 -2.51 -29.72 -3.77
N GLU A 231 -2.99 -30.68 -4.54
CA GLU A 231 -2.20 -31.73 -5.21
C GLU A 231 -1.11 -31.19 -6.17
N ASP A 232 -0.95 -29.87 -6.31
CA ASP A 232 0.01 -29.20 -7.19
C ASP A 232 1.15 -28.44 -6.49
N GLY A 233 1.28 -28.51 -5.16
CA GLY A 233 2.46 -27.94 -4.48
C GLY A 233 2.64 -26.42 -4.61
N ASP A 234 1.60 -25.69 -5.01
CA ASP A 234 1.70 -24.25 -5.29
C ASP A 234 1.54 -23.42 -4.01
N PHE A 235 2.59 -23.41 -3.19
CA PHE A 235 2.78 -22.46 -2.10
C PHE A 235 2.94 -21.00 -2.60
N ARG A 236 2.77 -20.72 -3.90
CA ARG A 236 3.22 -19.48 -4.53
C ARG A 236 2.16 -18.39 -4.63
N VAL A 237 0.88 -18.70 -4.74
CA VAL A 237 -0.17 -17.66 -4.73
C VAL A 237 -0.40 -17.21 -3.30
N SER A 238 0.20 -16.08 -2.93
CA SER A 238 0.10 -15.56 -1.58
C SER A 238 -1.02 -14.53 -1.48
N THR A 239 -1.94 -14.74 -0.53
CA THR A 239 -2.87 -13.68 -0.11
C THR A 239 -2.17 -12.55 0.64
N GLN A 240 -0.90 -12.73 1.04
CA GLN A 240 -0.13 -11.75 1.80
C GLN A 240 0.18 -10.52 0.93
N GLY A 241 -0.02 -9.35 1.51
CA GLY A 241 0.42 -8.09 0.94
C GLY A 241 1.01 -7.17 2.00
N PHE A 242 1.57 -6.06 1.54
CA PHE A 242 1.85 -4.92 2.39
C PHE A 242 0.61 -4.06 2.55
N ARG A 243 0.38 -3.55 3.76
CA ARG A 243 -0.60 -2.49 4.05
C ARG A 243 0.08 -1.38 4.83
N PHE A 244 -0.13 -0.13 4.44
CA PHE A 244 0.54 1.01 5.06
C PHE A 244 0.17 1.19 6.54
N MET A 245 -1.10 0.93 6.89
CA MET A 245 -1.63 0.91 8.27
C MET A 245 -2.47 -0.35 8.50
N GLY A 246 -1.96 -1.53 8.10
CA GLY A 246 -2.70 -2.79 8.20
C GLY A 246 -3.12 -3.12 9.64
N GLN A 247 -4.39 -3.46 9.82
CA GLN A 247 -4.96 -3.85 11.12
C GLN A 247 -5.76 -5.16 10.96
N ARG A 248 -5.97 -5.89 12.07
CA ARG A 248 -6.73 -7.14 12.09
C ARG A 248 -8.24 -6.90 12.23
#